data_AF-A0A840GFT0-F1
#
_entry.id   AF-A0A840GFT0-F1
#
_cell.length_a   1.000
_cell.length_b   1.000
_cell.length_c   1.000
_cell.angle_alpha   90.00
_cell.angle_beta   90.00
_cell.angle_gamma   90.00
#
_symmetry.space_group_name_H-M   'P 1'
#
loop_
_entity.id
_entity.type
_entity.pdbx_description
1 polymer ?
#
loop_
_entity_poly.entity_id
_entity_poly.type
_entity_poly.pdbx_seq_one_letter_code
_entity_poly.pdbx_strand_id
1 'polypeptide(L)'
;MLANRRRSERRVCSRLAKIHFGAGSLPRDCTITDISDGGVKVVAEFLEVPPQFTIIFAPDYSRQCRLRWRIGCEFGAEFTD
;
A
#
# COMPACT_ATOMS: atom_id res chain seq x y z
N MET A 1 -13.57 11.30 -22.11
CA MET A 1 -12.89 10.05 -21.69
C MET A 1 -11.91 10.39 -20.59
N LEU A 2 -12.01 9.75 -19.41
CA LEU A 2 -10.99 9.89 -18.37
C LEU A 2 -9.72 9.19 -18.86
N ALA A 3 -8.70 9.95 -19.23
CA ALA A 3 -7.42 9.40 -19.64
C ALA A 3 -6.82 8.56 -18.50
N ASN A 4 -6.32 7.37 -18.83
CA ASN A 4 -5.57 6.56 -17.87
C ASN A 4 -4.28 7.30 -17.51
N ARG A 5 -4.19 7.80 -16.27
CA ARG A 5 -3.02 8.55 -15.75
C ARG A 5 -1.95 7.64 -15.13
N ARG A 6 -2.09 6.32 -15.24
CA ARG A 6 -1.13 5.36 -14.67
C ARG A 6 0.16 5.39 -15.49
N ARG A 7 1.30 5.48 -14.80
CA ARG A 7 2.64 5.49 -15.42
C ARG A 7 3.23 4.10 -15.62
N SER A 8 2.69 3.10 -14.93
CA SER A 8 3.20 1.73 -14.92
C SER A 8 2.05 0.73 -14.97
N GLU A 9 2.33 -0.45 -15.53
CA GLU A 9 1.41 -1.58 -15.52
C GLU A 9 1.20 -2.09 -14.09
N ARG A 10 -0.03 -2.50 -13.78
CA ARG A 10 -0.40 -3.09 -12.50
C ARG A 10 -0.62 -4.59 -12.67
N ARG A 11 0.04 -5.37 -11.82
CA ARG A 11 -0.14 -6.82 -11.73
C ARG A 11 -1.10 -7.11 -10.58
N VAL A 12 -2.23 -7.74 -10.91
CA VAL A 12 -3.20 -8.21 -9.91
C VAL A 12 -2.58 -9.36 -9.12
N CYS A 13 -2.75 -9.35 -7.81
CA CYS A 13 -2.26 -10.40 -6.92
C CYS A 13 -3.11 -10.51 -5.66
N SER A 14 -2.84 -11.52 -4.83
CA SER A 14 -3.35 -11.60 -3.47
C SER A 14 -2.20 -12.05 -2.59
N ARG A 15 -1.56 -11.10 -1.92
CA ARG A 15 -0.36 -11.35 -1.10
C ARG A 15 -0.52 -10.74 0.28
N LEU A 16 -0.25 -11.55 1.30
CA LEU A 16 -0.14 -11.04 2.66
C LEU A 16 1.09 -10.15 2.79
N ALA A 17 0.92 -9.03 3.48
CA ALA A 17 1.97 -8.09 3.81
C ALA A 17 1.67 -7.46 5.18
N LYS A 18 2.61 -6.68 5.71
CA LYS A 18 2.38 -5.89 6.92
C LYS A 18 2.48 -4.40 6.62
N ILE A 19 1.70 -3.60 7.33
CA ILE A 19 1.83 -2.14 7.36
C ILE A 19 2.37 -1.72 8.72
N HIS A 20 3.34 -0.81 8.70
CA HIS A 20 3.90 -0.18 9.88
C HIS A 20 3.69 1.33 9.81
N PHE A 21 3.04 1.91 10.82
CA PHE A 21 2.62 3.31 10.85
C PHE A 21 3.68 4.27 11.44
N GLY A 22 4.82 3.74 11.89
CA GLY A 22 5.89 4.53 12.49
C GLY A 22 6.20 4.15 13.94
N ALA A 23 7.14 4.90 14.54
CA ALA A 23 7.69 4.59 15.86
C ALA A 23 6.58 4.45 16.92
N GLY A 24 6.61 3.34 17.66
CA GLY A 24 5.64 3.03 18.71
C GLY A 24 4.42 2.23 18.26
N SER A 25 4.27 1.93 16.96
CA SER A 25 3.22 1.04 16.45
C SER A 25 3.78 -0.34 16.11
N LEU A 26 3.01 -1.40 16.38
CA LEU A 26 3.34 -2.74 15.88
C LEU A 26 2.89 -2.88 14.41
N PRO A 27 3.66 -3.58 13.56
CA PRO A 27 3.21 -3.93 12.22
C PRO A 27 1.90 -4.72 12.25
N ARG A 28 0.98 -4.40 11.34
CA ARG A 28 -0.34 -5.05 11.24
C ARG A 28 -0.54 -5.70 9.88
N ASP A 29 -1.30 -6.79 9.84
CA ASP A 29 -1.50 -7.56 8.60
C ASP A 29 -2.42 -6.85 7.60
N CYS A 30 -2.10 -6.98 6.32
CA CYS A 30 -2.89 -6.46 5.21
C CYS A 30 -2.73 -7.34 3.97
N THR A 31 -3.57 -7.10 2.97
CA THR A 31 -3.50 -7.85 1.70
C THR A 31 -3.25 -6.91 0.54
N ILE A 32 -2.16 -7.15 -0.20
CA ILE A 32 -1.89 -6.49 -1.47
C ILE A 32 -2.75 -7.14 -2.55
N THR A 33 -3.56 -6.32 -3.24
CA THR A 33 -4.49 -6.77 -4.30
C THR A 33 -3.99 -6.45 -5.70
N ASP A 34 -3.18 -5.40 -5.83
CA ASP A 34 -2.39 -5.16 -7.03
C ASP A 34 -1.13 -4.35 -6.71
N ILE A 35 -0.11 -4.51 -7.54
CA ILE A 35 1.17 -3.82 -7.42
C ILE A 35 1.69 -3.40 -8.78
N SER A 36 2.41 -2.28 -8.80
CA SER A 36 3.17 -1.76 -9.93
C SER A 36 4.51 -1.25 -9.45
N ASP A 37 5.39 -0.85 -10.37
CA ASP A 37 6.70 -0.28 -10.03
C ASP A 37 6.60 0.99 -9.16
N GLY A 38 5.49 1.73 -9.24
CA GLY A 38 5.31 3.01 -8.55
C GLY A 38 4.34 3.00 -7.38
N GLY A 39 3.73 1.86 -7.05
CA GLY A 39 2.79 1.80 -5.93
C GLY A 39 1.93 0.56 -5.90
N VAL A 40 1.02 0.54 -4.91
CA VAL A 40 0.20 -0.62 -4.57
C VAL A 40 -1.27 -0.26 -4.38
N LYS A 41 -2.11 -1.29 -4.43
CA LYS A 41 -3.44 -1.29 -3.85
C LYS A 41 -3.50 -2.34 -2.73
N VAL A 42 -4.09 -1.95 -1.61
CA VAL A 42 -4.11 -2.73 -0.38
C VAL A 42 -5.53 -2.77 0.19
N VAL A 43 -5.89 -3.92 0.76
CA VAL A 43 -7.06 -4.10 1.61
C VAL A 43 -6.59 -4.23 3.05
N ALA A 44 -7.13 -3.41 3.95
CA ALA A 44 -6.86 -3.47 5.38
C ALA A 44 -8.06 -2.94 6.20
N GLU A 45 -8.39 -3.63 7.28
CA GLU A 45 -9.56 -3.34 8.13
C GLU A 45 -9.30 -2.24 9.19
N PHE A 46 -8.21 -1.48 9.07
CA PHE A 46 -7.87 -0.42 10.01
C PHE A 46 -8.73 0.82 9.78
N LEU A 47 -9.16 1.49 10.86
CA LEU A 47 -9.98 2.70 10.79
C LEU A 47 -9.24 3.86 10.10
N GLU A 48 -7.97 4.05 10.42
CA GLU A 48 -7.15 5.15 9.92
C GLU A 48 -5.80 4.65 9.43
N VAL A 49 -5.48 4.96 8.17
CA VAL A 49 -4.15 4.77 7.58
C VAL A 49 -3.52 6.16 7.48
N PRO A 50 -2.35 6.40 8.11
CA PRO A 50 -1.71 7.70 8.07
C PRO A 50 -1.28 8.08 6.64
N PRO A 51 -1.01 9.37 6.37
CA PRO A 51 -0.56 9.81 5.04
C PRO A 51 0.76 9.18 4.60
N GLN A 52 1.61 8.77 5.54
CA GLN A 52 2.90 8.14 5.31
C GLN A 52 3.02 6.91 6.20
N PHE A 53 3.50 5.81 5.62
CA PHE A 53 3.67 4.53 6.31
C PHE A 53 4.63 3.65 5.51
N THR A 54 5.02 2.52 6.10
CA THR A 54 5.85 1.52 5.44
C THR A 54 5.04 0.25 5.18
N ILE A 55 5.13 -0.30 3.97
CA ILE A 55 4.67 -1.66 3.68
C ILE A 55 5.86 -2.60 3.74
N ILE A 56 5.72 -3.66 4.52
CA ILE A 56 6.69 -4.75 4.68
C ILE A 56 6.14 -5.95 3.89
N PHE A 57 6.76 -6.25 2.76
CA PHE A 57 6.39 -7.36 1.89
C PHE A 57 7.06 -8.66 2.32
N ALA A 58 8.29 -8.56 2.86
CA ALA A 58 9.09 -9.67 3.39
C ALA A 58 10.03 -9.13 4.50
N PRO A 59 10.67 -9.98 5.31
CA PRO A 59 11.58 -9.53 6.38
C PRO A 59 12.70 -8.59 5.93
N ASP A 60 13.17 -8.74 4.69
CA ASP A 60 14.25 -7.99 4.05
C ASP A 60 13.75 -6.99 2.99
N TYR A 61 12.45 -6.96 2.70
CA TYR A 61 11.88 -6.11 1.65
C TYR A 61 10.69 -5.30 2.17
N SER A 62 10.90 -4.00 2.25
CA SER A 62 9.89 -3.01 2.62
C SER A 62 10.01 -1.76 1.78
N ARG A 63 8.93 -0.99 1.67
CA ARG A 63 8.86 0.24 0.87
C ARG A 63 8.18 1.37 1.62
N GLN A 64 8.74 2.57 1.54
CA GLN A 64 8.09 3.78 2.05
C GLN A 64 6.93 4.17 1.13
N CYS A 65 5.79 4.46 1.74
CA CYS A 65 4.54 4.68 1.03
C CYS A 65 3.89 6.00 1.43
N ARG A 66 3.26 6.66 0.45
CA ARG A 66 2.34 7.78 0.68
C ARG A 66 0.93 7.39 0.26
N LEU A 67 -0.05 7.63 1.14
CA LEU A 67 -1.47 7.41 0.85
C LEU A 67 -1.92 8.32 -0.30
N ARG A 68 -2.56 7.75 -1.33
CA ARG A 68 -3.08 8.50 -2.48
C ARG A 68 -4.60 8.60 -2.48
N TRP A 69 -5.28 7.56 -2.03
CA TRP A 69 -6.73 7.50 -1.89
C TRP A 69 -7.11 6.37 -0.96
N ARG A 70 -8.30 6.46 -0.37
CA ARG A 70 -8.91 5.41 0.46
C ARG A 70 -10.42 5.38 0.22
N ILE A 71 -10.99 4.19 0.10
CA ILE A 71 -12.43 3.94 -0.03
C ILE A 71 -12.74 2.70 0.81
N GLY A 72 -13.46 2.86 1.92
CA GLY A 72 -13.73 1.77 2.85
C GLY A 72 -12.44 1.12 3.38
N CYS A 73 -12.33 -0.19 3.24
CA CYS A 73 -11.13 -0.96 3.62
C CYS A 73 -10.05 -1.01 2.53
N GLU A 74 -10.30 -0.41 1.36
CA GLU A 74 -9.33 -0.35 0.27
C GLU A 74 -8.58 0.98 0.26
N PHE A 75 -7.30 0.93 -0.04
CA PHE A 75 -6.54 2.14 -0.31
C PHE A 75 -5.46 1.92 -1.37
N GLY A 76 -5.07 3.01 -2.02
CA GLY A 76 -3.94 3.04 -2.93
C GLY A 76 -2.83 3.91 -2.37
N ALA A 77 -1.60 3.45 -2.55
CA ALA A 77 -0.41 4.16 -2.10
C ALA A 77 0.65 4.22 -3.21
N GLU A 78 1.42 5.31 -3.22
CA GLU A 78 2.61 5.44 -4.06
C GLU A 78 3.85 5.09 -3.26
N PHE A 79 4.85 4.50 -3.91
CA PHE A 79 6.18 4.34 -3.32
C PHE A 79 6.94 5.67 -3.37
N THR A 80 7.70 5.99 -2.33
CA THR A 80 8.42 7.26 -2.20
C THR A 80 9.94 7.13 -2.03
N ASP A 81 10.46 5.92 -2.22
CA ASP A 81 11.88 5.55 -2.19
C ASP A 81 12.39 5.12 -3.57
#